data_AF-A0A218VXQ4-F1
#
_entry.id   AF-A0A218VXQ4-F1
#
_cell.length_a   1.000
_cell.length_b   1.000
_cell.length_c   1.000
_cell.angle_alpha   90.00
_cell.angle_beta   90.00
_cell.angle_gamma   90.00
#
_symmetry.space_group_name_H-M   'P 1'
#
loop_
_entity.id
_entity.type
_entity.pdbx_description
1 polymer ?
#
loop_
_entity_poly.entity_id
_entity_poly.type
_entity_poly.pdbx_seq_one_letter_code
_entity_poly.pdbx_strand_id
1 'polypeptide(L)'
;MRGHVWLDDRPPEAAGGGGSDSLPPIMISEDTSRFRYTNPTGHPSGLRISRIVAECFRLGLPNVRWFVLGDDDTIFNVDNLVAVLSKYDSSEMVYIGSPSESHSASTYFSHSMAFGGGGIAISYPLARALSKIQDDCLERYPKFYGSDDRLHACIAELGVPLTRELGFHQWDIKGSAHGLLSSHPVVPFISIHHLEAVDPFYPGLSSLEGLKLFTKAMRTDPGSFLQRSICYDRSQHITFSVSLGYVIQVWPKIVYPRDLERSELTYSAWNGIHHRNEFDLDTKDPVRSICKKPVLFFLKDVRREGVATLGSYARARGSNDMRRRVFCFPRSPPLHRVQTIEVIGYPVSKSWHLVPRRLCCKLNNASGDVLKMTVRQCEKGSFGSLMAHL
;
A
#
# COMPACT_ATOMS: atom_id res chain seq x y z
N MET A 1 -0.78 -16.67 11.38
CA MET A 1 -1.72 -15.63 11.88
C MET A 1 -3.04 -16.33 12.21
N ARG A 2 -3.78 -15.86 13.21
CA ARG A 2 -5.14 -16.35 13.51
C ARG A 2 -6.10 -15.19 13.25
N GLY A 3 -7.01 -15.35 12.31
CA GLY A 3 -7.98 -14.31 11.93
C GLY A 3 -9.35 -14.60 12.54
N HIS A 4 -10.13 -13.54 12.77
CA HIS A 4 -11.52 -13.61 13.22
C HIS A 4 -12.29 -12.50 12.49
N VAL A 5 -13.52 -12.77 12.05
CA VAL A 5 -14.42 -11.75 11.49
C VAL A 5 -15.37 -11.33 12.59
N TRP A 6 -15.47 -10.03 12.87
CA TRP A 6 -16.33 -9.51 13.93
C TRP A 6 -17.56 -8.85 13.34
N LEU A 7 -18.74 -9.28 13.77
CA LEU A 7 -20.04 -8.75 13.34
C LEU A 7 -20.81 -8.22 14.55
N ASP A 8 -21.83 -7.39 14.28
CA ASP A 8 -22.75 -6.86 15.28
C ASP A 8 -23.91 -7.82 15.59
N ASP A 9 -24.26 -8.69 14.63
CA ASP A 9 -25.24 -9.76 14.81
C ASP A 9 -24.89 -11.02 13.99
N ARG A 10 -25.55 -12.14 14.30
CA ARG A 10 -25.35 -13.41 13.61
C ARG A 10 -25.90 -13.32 12.18
N PRO A 11 -25.14 -13.80 11.17
CA PRO A 11 -25.66 -13.87 9.82
C PRO A 11 -26.82 -14.88 9.75
N PRO A 12 -27.80 -14.70 8.82
CA PRO A 12 -28.87 -15.67 8.62
C PRO A 12 -28.34 -17.08 8.34
N GLU A 13 -28.99 -18.13 8.85
CA GLU A 13 -28.51 -19.53 8.76
C GLU A 13 -28.23 -20.01 7.32
N ALA A 14 -28.91 -19.45 6.31
CA ALA A 14 -28.67 -19.74 4.90
C ALA A 14 -27.30 -19.27 4.38
N ALA A 15 -26.62 -18.36 5.08
CA ALA A 15 -25.25 -17.94 4.81
C ALA A 15 -24.21 -18.71 5.66
N GLY A 16 -24.66 -19.46 6.67
CA GLY A 16 -23.83 -20.29 7.55
C GLY A 16 -23.72 -21.77 7.13
N GLY A 17 -24.39 -22.15 6.03
CA GLY A 17 -24.41 -23.52 5.52
C GLY A 17 -23.14 -23.90 4.77
N GLY A 18 -22.17 -24.48 5.49
CA GLY A 18 -21.04 -25.19 4.90
C GLY A 18 -19.76 -24.38 4.77
N GLY A 19 -19.38 -23.63 5.82
CA GLY A 19 -18.07 -23.00 5.88
C GLY A 19 -16.97 -24.06 5.75
N SER A 20 -16.30 -24.11 4.61
CA SER A 20 -15.03 -24.83 4.44
C SER A 20 -14.09 -24.49 5.60
N ASP A 21 -13.33 -25.45 6.11
CA ASP A 21 -12.29 -25.26 7.15
C ASP A 21 -11.26 -24.14 6.86
N SER A 22 -11.32 -23.50 5.69
CA SER A 22 -10.43 -22.41 5.25
C SER A 22 -10.88 -20.98 5.60
N LEU A 23 -12.11 -20.73 6.07
CA LEU A 23 -12.55 -19.37 6.43
C LEU A 23 -12.29 -19.04 7.91
N PRO A 24 -12.00 -17.77 8.26
CA PRO A 24 -11.88 -17.36 9.65
C PRO A 24 -13.21 -17.52 10.42
N PRO A 25 -13.16 -17.87 11.72
CA PRO A 25 -14.36 -17.89 12.56
C PRO A 25 -15.03 -16.52 12.66
N ILE A 26 -16.37 -16.54 12.70
CA ILE A 26 -17.21 -15.37 12.96
C ILE A 26 -17.38 -15.19 14.46
N MET A 27 -17.19 -13.96 14.93
CA MET A 27 -17.34 -13.52 16.31
C MET A 27 -18.42 -12.43 16.35
N ILE A 28 -19.24 -12.44 17.40
CA ILE A 28 -20.26 -11.40 17.61
C ILE A 28 -19.75 -10.46 18.68
N SER A 29 -19.64 -9.17 18.33
CA SER A 29 -19.23 -8.15 19.30
C SER A 29 -20.30 -7.99 20.38
N GLU A 30 -19.91 -7.69 21.60
CA GLU A 30 -20.85 -7.46 22.71
C GLU A 30 -21.79 -6.24 22.46
N ASP A 31 -22.91 -6.19 23.19
CA ASP A 31 -23.85 -5.07 23.13
C ASP A 31 -23.23 -3.76 23.66
N THR A 32 -23.48 -2.68 22.94
CA THR A 32 -22.99 -1.33 23.26
C THR A 32 -24.12 -0.33 23.53
N SER A 33 -25.37 -0.78 23.66
CA SER A 33 -26.54 0.07 23.88
C SER A 33 -26.43 0.99 25.10
N ARG A 34 -25.66 0.57 26.12
CA ARG A 34 -25.40 1.36 27.33
C ARG A 34 -24.56 2.62 27.10
N PHE A 35 -23.72 2.64 26.06
CA PHE A 35 -22.80 3.75 25.82
C PHE A 35 -23.53 4.91 25.17
N ARG A 36 -23.27 6.13 25.66
CA ARG A 36 -23.84 7.33 25.06
C ARG A 36 -23.18 7.62 23.70
N TYR A 37 -23.99 7.87 22.67
CA TYR A 37 -23.54 8.32 21.35
C TYR A 37 -24.26 9.62 20.95
N THR A 38 -23.50 10.65 20.57
CA THR A 38 -24.02 12.01 20.31
C THR A 38 -23.45 12.68 19.07
N ASN A 39 -22.60 11.99 18.31
CA ASN A 39 -22.07 12.56 17.07
C ASN A 39 -23.19 12.60 16.01
N PRO A 40 -23.41 13.74 15.34
CA PRO A 40 -24.55 13.92 14.44
C PRO A 40 -24.40 13.26 13.06
N THR A 41 -23.17 12.89 12.66
CA THR A 41 -22.88 12.41 11.30
C THR A 41 -22.31 11.00 11.24
N GLY A 42 -21.79 10.45 12.34
CA GLY A 42 -21.31 9.08 12.41
C GLY A 42 -22.39 8.07 12.78
N HIS A 43 -21.98 6.82 13.04
CA HIS A 43 -22.88 5.72 13.39
C HIS A 43 -22.48 5.03 14.72
N PRO A 44 -23.44 4.62 15.58
CA PRO A 44 -23.14 3.92 16.84
C PRO A 44 -22.32 2.62 16.70
N SER A 45 -22.28 2.00 15.52
CA SER A 45 -21.42 0.84 15.24
C SER A 45 -19.94 1.11 15.52
N GLY A 46 -19.48 2.38 15.43
CA GLY A 46 -18.12 2.75 15.80
C GLY A 46 -17.76 2.42 17.26
N LEU A 47 -18.74 2.42 18.17
CA LEU A 47 -18.52 1.96 19.56
C LEU A 47 -18.16 0.47 19.57
N ARG A 48 -18.91 -0.36 18.83
CA ARG A 48 -18.67 -1.81 18.73
C ARG A 48 -17.31 -2.10 18.11
N ILE A 49 -17.03 -1.51 16.95
CA ILE A 49 -15.78 -1.74 16.23
C ILE A 49 -14.57 -1.32 17.08
N SER A 50 -14.66 -0.20 17.82
CA SER A 50 -13.57 0.22 18.70
C SER A 50 -13.22 -0.83 19.77
N ARG A 51 -14.22 -1.58 20.27
CA ARG A 51 -14.06 -2.60 21.34
C ARG A 51 -13.47 -3.92 20.86
N ILE A 52 -13.42 -4.16 19.54
CA ILE A 52 -12.94 -5.42 18.96
C ILE A 52 -11.53 -5.80 19.48
N VAL A 53 -10.64 -4.83 19.71
CA VAL A 53 -9.30 -5.12 20.26
C VAL A 53 -9.39 -5.76 21.65
N ALA A 54 -10.18 -5.17 22.55
CA ALA A 54 -10.36 -5.69 23.89
C ALA A 54 -11.12 -7.02 23.89
N GLU A 55 -12.13 -7.16 23.04
CA GLU A 55 -12.88 -8.40 22.90
C GLU A 55 -12.01 -9.54 22.35
N CYS A 56 -11.18 -9.25 21.35
CA CYS A 56 -10.18 -10.18 20.82
C CYS A 56 -9.13 -10.57 21.87
N PHE A 57 -8.71 -9.63 22.71
CA PHE A 57 -7.83 -9.93 23.85
C PHE A 57 -8.48 -10.90 24.85
N ARG A 58 -9.77 -10.73 25.15
CA ARG A 58 -10.53 -11.58 26.09
C ARG A 58 -10.72 -13.01 25.61
N LEU A 59 -10.51 -13.29 24.31
CA LEU A 59 -10.47 -14.67 23.79
C LEU A 59 -9.36 -15.52 24.43
N GLY A 60 -8.35 -14.90 25.06
CA GLY A 60 -7.34 -15.62 25.84
C GLY A 60 -6.48 -16.57 25.00
N LEU A 61 -6.32 -16.30 23.71
CA LEU A 61 -5.55 -17.16 22.81
C LEU A 61 -4.08 -17.23 23.25
N PRO A 62 -3.46 -18.43 23.26
CA PRO A 62 -2.09 -18.59 23.73
C PRO A 62 -1.10 -17.96 22.74
N ASN A 63 0.05 -17.47 23.25
CA ASN A 63 1.19 -17.00 22.46
C ASN A 63 0.87 -15.85 21.48
N VAL A 64 -0.03 -14.93 21.85
CA VAL A 64 -0.29 -13.71 21.07
C VAL A 64 0.74 -12.64 21.42
N ARG A 65 1.34 -12.02 20.41
CA ARG A 65 2.25 -10.87 20.55
C ARG A 65 1.67 -9.56 20.04
N TRP A 66 0.83 -9.65 19.02
CA TRP A 66 0.25 -8.52 18.31
C TRP A 66 -1.21 -8.81 17.99
N PHE A 67 -2.04 -7.79 18.12
CA PHE A 67 -3.41 -7.71 17.63
C PHE A 67 -3.42 -6.78 16.43
N VAL A 68 -3.97 -7.23 15.30
CA VAL A 68 -4.03 -6.44 14.07
C VAL A 68 -5.49 -6.29 13.68
N LEU A 69 -5.93 -5.05 13.46
CA LEU A 69 -7.25 -4.71 12.93
C LEU A 69 -7.11 -4.23 11.50
N GLY A 70 -8.15 -4.50 10.72
CA GLY A 70 -8.37 -3.96 9.39
C GLY A 70 -9.84 -4.13 9.02
N ASP A 71 -10.27 -3.35 8.04
CA ASP A 71 -11.64 -3.39 7.53
C ASP A 71 -11.81 -4.57 6.56
N ASP A 72 -13.06 -4.90 6.23
CA ASP A 72 -13.40 -6.07 5.40
C ASP A 72 -13.01 -5.92 3.92
N ASP A 73 -12.70 -4.70 3.48
CA ASP A 73 -12.17 -4.35 2.17
C ASP A 73 -10.67 -3.94 2.20
N THR A 74 -9.96 -4.21 3.29
CA THR A 74 -8.50 -4.06 3.41
C THR A 74 -7.76 -5.32 2.97
N ILE A 75 -6.69 -5.15 2.20
CA ILE A 75 -5.78 -6.24 1.84
C ILE A 75 -4.41 -6.06 2.48
N PHE A 76 -3.97 -7.09 3.19
CA PHE A 76 -2.66 -7.13 3.83
C PHE A 76 -1.64 -8.01 3.08
N ASN A 77 -0.41 -7.52 3.01
CA ASN A 77 0.78 -8.32 2.85
C ASN A 77 1.23 -8.84 4.21
N VAL A 78 0.78 -10.04 4.58
CA VAL A 78 1.04 -10.63 5.90
C VAL A 78 2.53 -10.89 6.15
N ASP A 79 3.30 -11.27 5.12
CA ASP A 79 4.74 -11.51 5.26
C ASP A 79 5.49 -10.22 5.62
N ASN A 80 5.17 -9.12 4.93
CA ASN A 80 5.74 -7.81 5.23
C ASN A 80 5.25 -7.27 6.58
N LEU A 81 3.97 -7.45 6.92
CA LEU A 81 3.43 -7.07 8.22
C LEU A 81 4.20 -7.75 9.36
N VAL A 82 4.39 -9.07 9.30
CA VAL A 82 5.15 -9.81 10.32
C VAL A 82 6.60 -9.35 10.38
N ALA A 83 7.24 -9.12 9.23
CA ALA A 83 8.60 -8.60 9.18
C ALA A 83 8.70 -7.20 9.81
N VAL A 84 7.75 -6.30 9.57
CA VAL A 84 7.70 -4.95 10.13
C VAL A 84 7.45 -4.99 11.64
N LEU A 85 6.51 -5.80 12.11
CA LEU A 85 6.23 -5.95 13.54
C LEU A 85 7.42 -6.55 14.31
N SER A 86 8.27 -7.34 13.64
CA SER A 86 9.47 -7.92 14.27
C SER A 86 10.55 -6.88 14.63
N LYS A 87 10.43 -5.64 14.15
CA LYS A 87 11.31 -4.52 14.53
C LYS A 87 11.10 -4.05 15.97
N TYR A 88 9.93 -4.35 16.54
CA TYR A 88 9.46 -3.79 17.80
C TYR A 88 9.45 -4.84 18.90
N ASP A 89 9.79 -4.42 20.13
CA ASP A 89 9.65 -5.27 21.31
C ASP A 89 8.17 -5.43 21.65
N SER A 90 7.63 -6.63 21.40
CA SER A 90 6.22 -6.94 21.66
C SER A 90 5.87 -7.04 23.15
N SER A 91 6.84 -6.95 24.05
CA SER A 91 6.64 -6.91 25.51
C SER A 91 6.40 -5.50 26.06
N GLU A 92 6.56 -4.47 25.21
CA GLU A 92 6.26 -3.07 25.51
C GLU A 92 4.91 -2.63 24.91
N MET A 93 4.38 -1.50 25.39
CA MET A 93 3.16 -0.89 24.84
C MET A 93 3.46 -0.13 23.55
N VAL A 94 3.16 -0.76 22.42
CA VAL A 94 3.34 -0.22 21.07
C VAL A 94 2.01 -0.16 20.31
N TYR A 95 1.77 0.98 19.66
CA TYR A 95 0.67 1.27 18.74
C TYR A 95 1.23 1.66 17.37
N ILE A 96 0.90 0.89 16.33
CA ILE A 96 1.49 1.00 14.98
C ILE A 96 0.38 1.15 13.94
N GLY A 97 0.62 2.00 12.94
CA GLY A 97 -0.19 2.15 11.74
C GLY A 97 0.22 3.40 10.97
N SER A 98 -0.72 4.00 10.24
CA SER A 98 -0.48 5.28 9.56
C SER A 98 -1.74 6.17 9.55
N PRO A 99 -1.60 7.50 9.59
CA PRO A 99 -2.67 8.42 9.24
C PRO A 99 -3.12 8.24 7.78
N SER A 100 -4.27 8.83 7.44
CA SER A 100 -4.76 8.88 6.06
C SER A 100 -3.81 9.68 5.16
N GLU A 101 -3.71 9.27 3.90
CA GLU A 101 -3.04 10.07 2.86
C GLU A 101 -3.71 11.44 2.66
N SER A 102 -4.96 11.61 3.08
CA SER A 102 -5.70 12.88 3.04
C SER A 102 -5.36 13.78 4.23
N HIS A 103 -4.89 14.98 3.92
CA HIS A 103 -4.61 16.05 4.86
C HIS A 103 -5.88 16.50 5.60
N SER A 104 -7.02 16.59 4.90
CA SER A 104 -8.27 17.01 5.52
C SER A 104 -8.79 15.97 6.52
N ALA A 105 -8.67 14.68 6.20
CA ALA A 105 -9.00 13.59 7.12
C ALA A 105 -8.08 13.62 8.36
N SER A 106 -6.77 13.71 8.17
CA SER A 106 -5.79 13.81 9.27
C SER A 106 -5.98 15.06 10.13
N THR A 107 -6.43 16.18 9.54
CA THR A 107 -6.76 17.42 10.27
C THR A 107 -8.05 17.29 11.08
N TYR A 108 -9.06 16.63 10.53
CA TYR A 108 -10.35 16.43 11.22
C TYR A 108 -10.22 15.45 12.39
N PHE A 109 -9.52 14.33 12.18
CA PHE A 109 -9.35 13.29 13.19
C PHE A 109 -8.11 13.51 14.04
N SER A 110 -6.93 13.16 13.52
CA SER A 110 -5.63 13.41 14.14
C SER A 110 -4.52 12.93 13.22
N HIS A 111 -3.44 13.70 13.11
CA HIS A 111 -2.21 13.25 12.46
C HIS A 111 -1.48 12.17 13.30
N SER A 112 -1.93 11.91 14.53
CA SER A 112 -1.38 10.88 15.44
C SER A 112 -2.31 9.67 15.56
N MET A 113 -3.37 9.58 14.76
CA MET A 113 -4.26 8.42 14.70
C MET A 113 -3.85 7.51 13.55
N ALA A 114 -3.75 6.21 13.81
CA ALA A 114 -3.79 5.21 12.75
C ALA A 114 -5.24 4.97 12.33
N PHE A 115 -5.50 4.98 11.03
CA PHE A 115 -6.83 4.71 10.48
C PHE A 115 -7.01 3.19 10.29
N GLY A 116 -8.20 2.71 10.62
CA GLY A 116 -8.58 1.29 10.71
C GLY A 116 -8.49 0.56 9.38
N GLY A 117 -9.04 1.16 8.32
CA GLY A 117 -8.93 0.64 6.96
C GLY A 117 -7.49 0.46 6.51
N GLY A 118 -6.61 1.39 6.85
CA GLY A 118 -5.17 1.28 6.59
C GLY A 118 -4.51 0.16 7.37
N GLY A 119 -5.09 -0.24 8.49
CA GLY A 119 -4.63 -1.29 9.37
C GLY A 119 -3.97 -0.75 10.64
N ILE A 120 -4.31 -1.34 11.77
CA ILE A 120 -3.81 -0.96 13.09
C ILE A 120 -3.17 -2.18 13.74
N ALA A 121 -1.94 -2.06 14.24
CA ALA A 121 -1.29 -3.09 15.03
C ALA A 121 -1.02 -2.63 16.47
N ILE A 122 -1.46 -3.44 17.42
CA ILE A 122 -1.40 -3.18 18.85
C ILE A 122 -0.67 -4.33 19.54
N SER A 123 0.38 -4.01 20.28
CA SER A 123 1.13 -4.97 21.09
C SER A 123 0.27 -5.61 22.19
N TYR A 124 0.66 -6.80 22.65
CA TYR A 124 -0.06 -7.51 23.70
C TYR A 124 -0.25 -6.70 25.01
N PRO A 125 0.77 -6.02 25.57
CA PRO A 125 0.61 -5.22 26.78
C PRO A 125 -0.36 -4.05 26.60
N LEU A 126 -0.37 -3.41 25.42
CA LEU A 126 -1.29 -2.31 25.13
C LEU A 126 -2.74 -2.82 25.02
N ALA A 127 -2.97 -3.94 24.33
CA ALA A 127 -4.29 -4.57 24.28
C ALA A 127 -4.81 -4.95 25.67
N ARG A 128 -3.92 -5.43 26.55
CA ARG A 128 -4.24 -5.72 27.96
C ARG A 128 -4.58 -4.47 28.76
N ALA A 129 -3.92 -3.34 28.51
CA ALA A 129 -4.23 -2.08 29.17
C ALA A 129 -5.58 -1.53 28.69
N LEU A 130 -5.79 -1.51 27.37
CA LEU A 130 -7.05 -1.12 26.75
C LEU A 130 -8.23 -1.94 27.28
N SER A 131 -8.11 -3.27 27.37
CA SER A 131 -9.22 -4.12 27.82
C SER A 131 -9.71 -3.83 29.25
N LYS A 132 -8.91 -3.12 30.05
CA LYS A 132 -9.27 -2.67 31.41
C LYS A 132 -9.93 -1.30 31.45
N ILE A 133 -9.61 -0.40 30.51
CA ILE A 133 -10.03 1.01 30.56
C ILE A 133 -11.03 1.40 29.47
N GLN A 134 -11.15 0.59 28.42
CA GLN A 134 -11.79 1.02 27.17
C GLN A 134 -13.24 1.40 27.38
N ASP A 135 -13.99 0.62 28.15
CA ASP A 135 -15.40 0.91 28.41
C ASP A 135 -15.57 2.26 29.12
N ASP A 136 -14.77 2.56 30.16
CA ASP A 136 -14.82 3.86 30.84
C ASP A 136 -14.36 5.01 29.92
N CYS A 137 -13.38 4.75 29.05
CA CYS A 137 -12.92 5.69 28.05
C CYS A 137 -14.04 6.04 27.04
N LEU A 138 -14.78 5.05 26.54
CA LEU A 138 -15.85 5.28 25.56
C LEU A 138 -16.96 6.21 26.09
N GLU A 139 -17.27 6.15 27.38
CA GLU A 139 -18.23 7.06 28.03
C GLU A 139 -17.75 8.53 28.02
N ARG A 140 -16.43 8.78 27.99
CA ARG A 140 -15.84 10.14 27.95
C ARG A 140 -15.86 10.75 26.55
N TYR A 141 -15.97 9.94 25.50
CA TYR A 141 -15.92 10.38 24.10
C TYR A 141 -17.23 10.11 23.31
N PRO A 142 -18.41 10.53 23.81
CA PRO A 142 -19.69 10.25 23.15
C PRO A 142 -19.86 11.05 21.84
N LYS A 143 -19.03 12.09 21.62
CA LYS A 143 -19.09 12.97 20.44
C LYS A 143 -18.18 12.54 19.29
N PHE A 144 -17.32 11.54 19.51
CA PHE A 144 -16.35 11.12 18.50
C PHE A 144 -17.06 10.43 17.33
N TYR A 145 -16.47 10.45 16.14
CA TYR A 145 -17.18 10.03 14.92
C TYR A 145 -17.18 8.51 14.77
N GLY A 146 -16.00 7.90 14.60
CA GLY A 146 -15.85 6.49 14.26
C GLY A 146 -15.22 5.64 15.35
N SER A 147 -14.87 4.41 14.99
CA SER A 147 -14.12 3.48 15.84
C SER A 147 -12.70 3.91 16.08
N ASP A 148 -12.00 4.35 15.03
CA ASP A 148 -10.56 4.61 15.07
C ASP A 148 -10.27 5.85 15.92
N ASP A 149 -11.11 6.88 15.77
CA ASP A 149 -11.12 8.10 16.56
C ASP A 149 -11.19 7.78 18.07
N ARG A 150 -12.10 6.87 18.45
CA ARG A 150 -12.27 6.40 19.84
C ARG A 150 -11.11 5.54 20.31
N LEU A 151 -10.67 4.59 19.49
CA LEU A 151 -9.55 3.72 19.84
C LEU A 151 -8.29 4.54 20.07
N HIS A 152 -7.99 5.49 19.18
CA HIS A 152 -6.90 6.45 19.34
C HIS A 152 -7.06 7.29 20.62
N ALA A 153 -8.26 7.79 20.93
CA ALA A 153 -8.50 8.53 22.17
C ALA A 153 -8.13 7.71 23.41
N CYS A 154 -8.57 6.45 23.48
CA CYS A 154 -8.27 5.57 24.62
C CYS A 154 -6.79 5.21 24.70
N ILE A 155 -6.12 5.01 23.56
CA ILE A 155 -4.67 4.78 23.52
C ILE A 155 -3.91 6.04 23.97
N ALA A 156 -4.40 7.23 23.62
CA ALA A 156 -3.82 8.50 24.03
C ALA A 156 -3.98 8.75 25.54
N GLU A 157 -5.09 8.34 26.17
CA GLU A 157 -5.25 8.37 27.63
C GLU A 157 -4.22 7.48 28.36
N LEU A 158 -3.78 6.39 27.71
CA LEU A 158 -2.68 5.55 28.19
C LEU A 158 -1.29 6.14 27.93
N GLY A 159 -1.21 7.29 27.24
CA GLY A 159 0.03 7.99 26.93
C GLY A 159 0.89 7.31 25.86
N VAL A 160 0.32 6.42 25.03
CA VAL A 160 1.08 5.70 24.01
C VAL A 160 0.93 6.40 22.65
N PRO A 161 2.01 6.93 22.05
CA PRO A 161 1.93 7.62 20.77
C PRO A 161 1.87 6.64 19.59
N LEU A 162 1.37 7.12 18.46
CA LEU A 162 1.44 6.39 17.20
C LEU A 162 2.88 6.23 16.71
N THR A 163 3.26 4.99 16.47
CA THR A 163 4.45 4.62 15.70
C THR A 163 4.08 4.50 14.23
N ARG A 164 4.52 5.45 13.41
CA ARG A 164 4.13 5.53 11.99
C ARG A 164 4.92 4.54 11.13
N GLU A 165 4.21 3.70 10.39
CA GLU A 165 4.77 2.80 9.37
C GLU A 165 4.17 3.16 8.01
N LEU A 166 5.00 3.69 7.11
CA LEU A 166 4.57 4.25 5.81
C LEU A 166 4.05 3.22 4.80
N GLY A 167 4.02 1.93 5.15
CA GLY A 167 3.48 0.86 4.32
C GLY A 167 2.01 0.52 4.60
N PHE A 168 1.44 1.07 5.68
CA PHE A 168 0.00 0.99 5.95
C PHE A 168 -0.67 2.14 5.20
N HIS A 169 -1.66 1.83 4.37
CA HIS A 169 -2.36 2.83 3.59
C HIS A 169 -3.86 2.78 3.79
N GLN A 170 -4.41 3.83 4.40
CA GLN A 170 -5.86 4.04 4.48
C GLN A 170 -6.47 4.19 3.09
N TRP A 171 -5.72 4.77 2.16
CA TRP A 171 -6.02 4.77 0.73
C TRP A 171 -7.38 5.41 0.42
N ASP A 172 -7.73 6.47 1.15
CA ASP A 172 -8.94 7.31 0.98
C ASP A 172 -8.87 8.16 -0.30
N ILE A 173 -8.68 7.50 -1.44
CA ILE A 173 -8.53 8.11 -2.75
C ILE A 173 -9.55 7.55 -3.74
N LYS A 174 -9.83 8.32 -4.78
CA LYS A 174 -10.72 7.95 -5.89
C LYS A 174 -10.03 8.14 -7.23
N GLY A 175 -10.43 7.34 -8.21
CA GLY A 175 -9.86 7.35 -9.56
C GLY A 175 -8.56 6.54 -9.64
N SER A 176 -7.56 7.04 -10.37
CA SER A 176 -6.38 6.22 -10.69
C SER A 176 -5.33 6.26 -9.58
N ALA A 177 -5.11 5.12 -8.92
CA ALA A 177 -4.05 4.96 -7.91
C ALA A 177 -2.62 4.91 -8.49
N HIS A 178 -2.44 5.22 -9.78
CA HIS A 178 -1.16 5.08 -10.49
C HIS A 178 -0.03 5.89 -9.88
N GLY A 179 -0.29 7.13 -9.45
CA GLY A 179 0.68 7.97 -8.75
C GLY A 179 1.28 7.28 -7.54
N LEU A 180 0.43 6.79 -6.63
CA LEU A 180 0.85 6.12 -5.39
C LEU A 180 1.59 4.82 -5.68
N LEU A 181 1.00 3.92 -6.47
CA LEU A 181 1.57 2.60 -6.75
C LEU A 181 2.89 2.66 -7.53
N SER A 182 3.06 3.66 -8.39
CA SER A 182 4.29 3.82 -9.17
C SER A 182 5.42 4.53 -8.41
N SER A 183 5.10 5.19 -7.30
CA SER A 183 6.03 6.02 -6.53
C SER A 183 6.17 5.62 -5.06
N HIS A 184 5.66 4.43 -4.69
CA HIS A 184 5.65 3.90 -3.33
C HIS A 184 6.99 4.14 -2.58
N PRO A 185 6.94 4.55 -1.30
CA PRO A 185 8.13 4.84 -0.51
C PRO A 185 9.05 3.62 -0.36
N VAL A 186 10.30 3.86 0.06
CA VAL A 186 11.31 2.81 0.30
C VAL A 186 11.06 2.14 1.66
N VAL A 187 9.93 1.44 1.76
CA VAL A 187 9.47 0.66 2.91
C VAL A 187 8.70 -0.56 2.39
N PRO A 188 8.56 -1.65 3.16
CA PRO A 188 7.69 -2.74 2.75
C PRO A 188 6.24 -2.27 2.58
N PHE A 189 5.58 -2.69 1.50
CA PHE A 189 4.14 -2.52 1.33
C PHE A 189 3.40 -3.42 2.32
N ILE A 190 2.48 -2.88 3.13
CA ILE A 190 1.78 -3.63 4.18
C ILE A 190 0.30 -3.78 3.85
N SER A 191 -0.41 -2.69 3.53
CA SER A 191 -1.85 -2.75 3.32
C SER A 191 -2.38 -1.61 2.47
N ILE A 192 -3.48 -1.88 1.77
CA ILE A 192 -4.31 -0.89 1.06
C ILE A 192 -5.78 -1.19 1.31
N HIS A 193 -6.60 -0.16 1.22
CA HIS A 193 -8.00 -0.18 1.57
C HIS A 193 -8.87 0.53 0.51
N HIS A 194 -10.19 0.36 0.57
CA HIS A 194 -11.16 0.90 -0.39
C HIS A 194 -10.84 0.60 -1.86
N LEU A 195 -10.51 -0.66 -2.16
CA LEU A 195 -10.15 -1.11 -3.51
C LEU A 195 -11.24 -0.90 -4.56
N GLU A 196 -12.51 -0.84 -4.13
CA GLU A 196 -13.65 -0.60 -5.01
C GLU A 196 -13.79 0.87 -5.43
N ALA A 197 -13.15 1.80 -4.71
CA ALA A 197 -13.21 3.23 -4.98
C ALA A 197 -12.20 3.72 -6.03
N VAL A 198 -11.29 2.85 -6.47
CA VAL A 198 -10.21 3.17 -7.40
C VAL A 198 -10.35 2.41 -8.72
N ASP A 199 -9.79 2.99 -9.78
CA ASP A 199 -9.75 2.36 -11.10
C ASP A 199 -8.96 1.03 -11.04
N PRO A 200 -9.27 0.06 -11.92
CA PRO A 200 -8.47 -1.16 -12.04
C PRO A 200 -6.97 -0.85 -12.21
N PHE A 201 -6.13 -1.53 -11.43
CA PHE A 201 -4.69 -1.25 -11.38
C PHE A 201 -3.98 -1.49 -12.72
N TYR A 202 -4.43 -2.49 -13.48
CA TYR A 202 -3.79 -2.88 -14.74
C TYR A 202 -4.72 -2.60 -15.91
N PRO A 203 -4.26 -1.88 -16.96
CA PRO A 203 -5.09 -1.58 -18.12
C PRO A 203 -5.62 -2.85 -18.81
N GLY A 204 -6.92 -2.86 -19.11
CA GLY A 204 -7.59 -3.96 -19.81
C GLY A 204 -7.98 -5.15 -18.93
N LEU A 205 -7.70 -5.11 -17.63
CA LEU A 205 -8.22 -6.07 -16.65
C LEU A 205 -9.40 -5.47 -15.89
N SER A 206 -10.34 -6.31 -15.46
CA SER A 206 -11.34 -5.92 -14.45
C SER A 206 -10.67 -5.69 -13.08
N SER A 207 -11.37 -5.03 -12.14
CA SER A 207 -10.86 -4.80 -10.78
C SER A 207 -10.43 -6.11 -10.11
N LEU A 208 -11.24 -7.17 -10.21
CA LEU A 208 -10.93 -8.47 -9.61
C LEU A 208 -9.74 -9.18 -10.27
N GLU A 209 -9.65 -9.19 -11.60
CA GLU A 209 -8.51 -9.79 -12.31
C GLU A 209 -7.21 -9.03 -12.02
N GLY A 210 -7.29 -7.70 -12.02
CA GLY A 210 -6.17 -6.84 -11.64
C GLY A 210 -5.73 -7.11 -10.21
N LEU A 211 -6.68 -7.28 -9.28
CA LEU A 211 -6.37 -7.60 -7.90
C LEU A 211 -5.74 -8.99 -7.72
N LYS A 212 -6.17 -9.99 -8.49
CA LYS A 212 -5.51 -11.30 -8.52
C LYS A 212 -4.06 -11.21 -8.98
N LEU A 213 -3.78 -10.40 -10.00
CA LEU A 213 -2.40 -10.16 -10.46
C LEU A 213 -1.57 -9.39 -9.43
N PHE A 214 -2.16 -8.35 -8.82
CA PHE A 214 -1.55 -7.54 -7.78
C PHE A 214 -1.12 -8.40 -6.58
N THR A 215 -2.06 -9.21 -6.06
CA THR A 215 -1.81 -10.11 -4.93
C THR A 215 -0.87 -11.27 -5.29
N LYS A 216 -0.91 -11.77 -6.53
CA LYS A 216 0.08 -12.72 -7.04
C LYS A 216 1.49 -12.13 -6.99
N ALA A 217 1.68 -10.91 -7.48
CA ALA A 217 2.97 -10.22 -7.45
C ALA A 217 3.45 -9.97 -6.02
N MET A 218 2.55 -9.46 -5.16
CA MET A 218 2.78 -9.25 -3.74
C MET A 218 3.26 -10.52 -3.03
N ARG A 219 2.63 -11.68 -3.27
CA ARG A 219 3.01 -12.96 -2.65
C ARG A 219 4.28 -13.58 -3.23
N THR A 220 4.60 -13.27 -4.48
CA THR A 220 5.75 -13.89 -5.17
C THR A 220 7.08 -13.37 -4.62
N ASP A 221 7.19 -12.07 -4.33
CA ASP A 221 8.32 -11.45 -3.63
C ASP A 221 7.85 -10.28 -2.74
N PRO A 222 7.38 -10.57 -1.52
CA PRO A 222 6.78 -9.58 -0.63
C PRO A 222 7.67 -8.37 -0.35
N GLY A 223 8.95 -8.60 -0.04
CA GLY A 223 9.87 -7.54 0.38
C GLY A 223 10.26 -6.58 -0.75
N SER A 224 10.24 -7.05 -2.00
CA SER A 224 10.53 -6.21 -3.17
C SER A 224 9.28 -5.64 -3.84
N PHE A 225 8.08 -6.07 -3.44
CA PHE A 225 6.83 -5.60 -4.04
C PHE A 225 6.67 -4.08 -3.88
N LEU A 226 6.35 -3.42 -5.00
CA LEU A 226 6.30 -1.96 -5.18
C LEU A 226 7.60 -1.21 -4.85
N GLN A 227 8.71 -1.90 -4.56
CA GLN A 227 10.00 -1.24 -4.40
C GLN A 227 10.41 -0.59 -5.72
N ARG A 228 10.72 0.70 -5.62
CA ARG A 228 11.14 1.48 -6.78
C ARG A 228 12.62 1.31 -7.07
N SER A 229 12.95 1.13 -8.34
CA SER A 229 14.32 1.26 -8.87
C SER A 229 14.37 2.31 -9.98
N ILE A 230 15.47 3.06 -10.07
CA ILE A 230 15.66 4.09 -11.10
C ILE A 230 16.93 3.76 -11.89
N CYS A 231 16.81 3.76 -13.22
CA CYS A 231 17.91 3.55 -14.15
C CYS A 231 17.95 4.60 -15.24
N TYR A 232 19.16 4.82 -15.75
CA TYR A 232 19.39 5.74 -16.85
C TYR A 232 20.05 5.00 -18.01
N ASP A 233 19.47 5.13 -19.20
CA ASP A 233 20.19 4.92 -20.44
C ASP A 233 20.72 6.27 -20.90
N ARG A 234 22.01 6.52 -20.62
CA ARG A 234 22.65 7.80 -20.97
C ARG A 234 22.84 7.94 -22.48
N SER A 235 23.01 6.85 -23.21
CA SER A 235 23.19 6.88 -24.67
C SER A 235 21.92 7.39 -25.35
N GLN A 236 20.76 6.88 -24.92
CA GLN A 236 19.46 7.27 -25.48
C GLN A 236 18.79 8.43 -24.73
N HIS A 237 19.41 8.95 -23.66
CA HIS A 237 18.85 9.99 -22.79
C HIS A 237 17.48 9.61 -22.19
N ILE A 238 17.33 8.36 -21.76
CA ILE A 238 16.07 7.79 -21.24
C ILE A 238 16.19 7.48 -19.75
N THR A 239 15.11 7.66 -18.99
CA THR A 239 15.00 7.20 -17.60
C THR A 239 14.00 6.08 -17.48
N PHE A 240 14.38 5.02 -16.78
CA PHE A 240 13.48 3.95 -16.34
C PHE A 240 13.17 4.16 -14.86
N SER A 241 11.88 4.16 -14.51
CA SER A 241 11.40 4.07 -13.13
C SER A 241 10.59 2.79 -13.01
N VAL A 242 11.11 1.81 -12.28
CA VAL A 242 10.56 0.47 -12.12
C VAL A 242 9.87 0.39 -10.77
N SER A 243 8.57 0.13 -10.73
CA SER A 243 7.84 -0.31 -9.53
C SER A 243 7.57 -1.81 -9.68
N LEU A 244 8.32 -2.62 -8.93
CA LEU A 244 8.30 -4.08 -9.05
C LEU A 244 6.91 -4.63 -8.72
N GLY A 245 6.37 -5.45 -9.62
CA GLY A 245 5.03 -6.02 -9.48
C GLY A 245 3.90 -5.13 -10.01
N TYR A 246 4.21 -3.92 -10.48
CA TYR A 246 3.19 -2.99 -10.97
C TYR A 246 3.50 -2.39 -12.35
N VAL A 247 4.45 -1.45 -12.45
CA VAL A 247 4.66 -0.69 -13.69
C VAL A 247 6.12 -0.25 -13.87
N ILE A 248 6.56 -0.20 -15.13
CA ILE A 248 7.80 0.42 -15.56
C ILE A 248 7.46 1.66 -16.39
N GLN A 249 7.95 2.80 -15.95
CA GLN A 249 7.82 4.08 -16.64
C GLN A 249 9.11 4.39 -17.40
N VAL A 250 9.01 4.52 -18.72
CA VAL A 250 10.14 4.85 -19.61
C VAL A 250 9.99 6.28 -20.10
N TRP A 251 10.78 7.19 -19.51
CA TRP A 251 10.73 8.61 -19.76
C TRP A 251 11.62 9.01 -20.95
N PRO A 252 11.15 9.85 -21.88
CA PRO A 252 11.90 10.30 -23.06
C PRO A 252 12.97 11.38 -22.73
N LYS A 253 13.45 11.39 -21.48
CA LYS A 253 14.45 12.34 -20.96
C LYS A 253 15.08 11.78 -19.68
N ILE A 254 16.16 12.40 -19.24
CA ILE A 254 16.69 12.23 -17.89
C ILE A 254 15.75 12.91 -16.88
N VAL A 255 15.28 12.15 -15.89
CA VAL A 255 14.42 12.62 -14.79
C VAL A 255 15.13 12.33 -13.47
N TYR A 256 15.21 13.33 -12.60
CA TYR A 256 15.93 13.19 -11.34
C TYR A 256 15.13 12.41 -10.30
N PRO A 257 15.80 11.72 -9.36
CA PRO A 257 15.12 10.97 -8.30
C PRO A 257 14.12 11.81 -7.51
N ARG A 258 14.45 13.07 -7.21
CA ARG A 258 13.55 14.03 -6.54
C ARG A 258 12.20 14.17 -7.23
N ASP A 259 12.14 14.11 -8.57
CA ASP A 259 10.89 14.22 -9.30
C ASP A 259 10.17 12.87 -9.42
N LEU A 260 10.93 11.77 -9.46
CA LEU A 260 10.39 10.41 -9.53
C LEU A 260 9.88 9.91 -8.18
N GLU A 261 10.39 10.46 -7.08
CA GLU A 261 9.99 10.21 -5.70
C GLU A 261 8.59 10.70 -5.37
N ARG A 262 8.11 11.69 -6.13
CA ARG A 262 6.82 12.36 -5.90
C ARG A 262 5.69 11.64 -6.62
N SER A 263 4.60 11.44 -5.91
CA SER A 263 3.38 10.84 -6.46
C SER A 263 2.75 11.77 -7.49
N GLU A 264 2.58 11.31 -8.73
CA GLU A 264 1.83 12.09 -9.73
C GLU A 264 0.36 12.12 -9.31
N LEU A 265 -0.26 13.31 -9.33
CA LEU A 265 -1.64 13.49 -8.90
C LEU A 265 -2.61 12.93 -9.95
N THR A 266 -2.84 11.62 -9.89
CA THR A 266 -3.75 10.85 -10.76
C THR A 266 -5.07 10.45 -10.08
N TYR A 267 -5.27 10.91 -8.85
CA TYR A 267 -6.36 10.55 -7.95
C TYR A 267 -6.87 11.78 -7.20
N SER A 268 -8.13 11.77 -6.77
CA SER A 268 -8.70 12.73 -5.83
C SER A 268 -8.79 12.12 -4.43
N ALA A 269 -8.86 12.95 -3.39
CA ALA A 269 -9.19 12.48 -2.06
C ALA A 269 -10.66 12.04 -1.98
N TRP A 270 -11.02 11.36 -0.89
CA TRP A 270 -12.38 10.86 -0.67
C TRP A 270 -13.45 11.96 -0.74
N ASN A 271 -13.12 13.15 -0.26
CA ASN A 271 -13.94 14.36 -0.31
C ASN A 271 -14.05 15.02 -1.71
N GLY A 272 -13.40 14.45 -2.73
CA GLY A 272 -13.40 14.93 -4.11
C GLY A 272 -12.36 15.99 -4.43
N ILE A 273 -11.58 16.47 -3.45
CA ILE A 273 -10.53 17.48 -3.68
C ILE A 273 -9.36 16.84 -4.43
N HIS A 274 -8.85 17.54 -5.45
CA HIS A 274 -7.82 17.05 -6.37
C HIS A 274 -6.71 18.11 -6.56
N HIS A 275 -6.14 18.61 -5.46
CA HIS A 275 -4.96 19.47 -5.52
C HIS A 275 -3.92 19.05 -4.49
N ARG A 276 -2.67 19.45 -4.72
CA ARG A 276 -1.50 18.93 -3.99
C ARG A 276 -1.55 19.11 -2.47
N ASN A 277 -2.16 20.19 -1.98
CA ASN A 277 -2.27 20.48 -0.54
C ASN A 277 -3.28 19.59 0.21
N GLU A 278 -4.06 18.78 -0.51
CA GLU A 278 -5.00 17.85 0.10
C GLU A 278 -4.32 16.57 0.60
N PHE A 279 -3.04 16.33 0.27
CA PHE A 279 -2.39 15.06 0.57
C PHE A 279 -1.17 15.26 1.50
N ASP A 280 -1.07 14.42 2.52
CA ASP A 280 0.05 14.38 3.48
C ASP A 280 1.26 13.59 2.94
N LEU A 281 1.44 13.62 1.62
CA LEU A 281 2.56 13.01 0.90
C LEU A 281 3.05 13.94 -0.21
N ASP A 282 4.31 13.77 -0.62
CA ASP A 282 4.86 14.64 -1.67
C ASP A 282 4.25 14.31 -3.03
N THR A 283 3.37 15.19 -3.50
CA THR A 283 2.66 15.08 -4.77
C THR A 283 3.20 16.05 -5.82
N LYS A 284 3.11 15.67 -7.09
CA LYS A 284 3.43 16.50 -8.25
C LYS A 284 2.28 16.54 -9.25
N ASP A 285 2.20 17.63 -10.00
CA ASP A 285 1.19 17.77 -11.04
C ASP A 285 1.46 16.81 -12.22
N PRO A 286 0.39 16.31 -12.88
CA PRO A 286 0.54 15.46 -14.05
C PRO A 286 1.29 16.14 -15.18
N VAL A 287 2.08 15.35 -15.91
CA VAL A 287 2.80 15.87 -17.06
C VAL A 287 1.83 16.24 -18.18
N ARG A 288 1.64 17.55 -18.41
CA ARG A 288 0.70 18.10 -19.40
C ARG A 288 1.06 17.72 -20.84
N SER A 289 2.34 17.83 -21.21
CA SER A 289 2.78 17.56 -22.58
C SER A 289 2.81 16.07 -22.87
N ILE A 290 2.02 15.64 -23.87
CA ILE A 290 1.95 14.25 -24.32
C ILE A 290 3.31 13.67 -24.76
N CYS A 291 4.21 14.52 -25.27
CA CYS A 291 5.56 14.16 -25.72
C CYS A 291 6.56 14.03 -24.56
N LYS A 292 6.23 14.54 -23.37
CA LYS A 292 7.06 14.42 -22.17
C LYS A 292 6.61 13.31 -21.23
N LYS A 293 5.40 12.77 -21.44
CA LYS A 293 4.86 11.65 -20.66
C LYS A 293 5.65 10.36 -20.92
N PRO A 294 5.79 9.47 -19.92
CA PRO A 294 6.50 8.22 -20.09
C PRO A 294 5.71 7.24 -20.98
N VAL A 295 6.41 6.27 -21.57
CA VAL A 295 5.80 5.04 -22.06
C VAL A 295 5.66 4.09 -20.88
N LEU A 296 4.48 3.53 -20.68
CA LEU A 296 4.18 2.65 -19.55
C LEU A 296 4.24 1.18 -19.99
N PHE A 297 4.86 0.34 -19.17
CA PHE A 297 4.81 -1.11 -19.29
C PHE A 297 4.26 -1.68 -17.98
N PHE A 298 3.06 -2.24 -18.02
CA PHE A 298 2.40 -2.80 -16.83
C PHE A 298 2.71 -4.27 -16.68
N LEU A 299 2.78 -4.76 -15.44
CA LEU A 299 2.96 -6.18 -15.18
C LEU A 299 1.87 -6.98 -15.89
N LYS A 300 2.28 -8.06 -16.56
CA LYS A 300 1.41 -9.05 -17.18
C LYS A 300 1.46 -10.38 -16.43
N ASP A 301 2.66 -10.79 -16.02
CA ASP A 301 2.86 -12.01 -15.25
C ASP A 301 4.14 -11.91 -14.41
N VAL A 302 4.18 -12.68 -13.32
CA VAL A 302 5.33 -12.83 -12.46
C VAL A 302 5.40 -14.25 -11.92
N ARG A 303 6.61 -14.80 -11.89
CA ARG A 303 6.88 -16.12 -11.35
C ARG A 303 8.20 -16.14 -10.59
N ARG A 304 8.33 -17.08 -9.67
CA ARG A 304 9.59 -17.35 -8.98
C ARG A 304 10.49 -18.21 -9.86
N GLU A 305 11.77 -17.86 -9.92
CA GLU A 305 12.79 -18.57 -10.69
C GLU A 305 14.03 -18.75 -9.79
N GLY A 306 14.06 -19.87 -9.07
CA GLY A 306 15.05 -20.11 -8.01
C GLY A 306 14.92 -19.08 -6.88
N VAL A 307 16.01 -18.35 -6.63
CA VAL A 307 16.07 -17.26 -5.63
C VAL A 307 15.58 -15.92 -6.17
N ALA A 308 15.37 -15.80 -7.48
CA ALA A 308 14.94 -14.58 -8.14
C ALA A 308 13.45 -14.67 -8.53
N THR A 309 12.92 -13.56 -9.02
CA THR A 309 11.64 -13.49 -9.70
C THR A 309 11.83 -13.05 -11.14
N LEU A 310 10.99 -13.56 -12.03
CA LEU A 310 10.91 -13.12 -13.41
C LEU A 310 9.54 -12.50 -13.65
N GLY A 311 9.53 -11.18 -13.84
CA GLY A 311 8.34 -10.40 -14.19
C GLY A 311 8.33 -10.03 -15.66
N SER A 312 7.19 -10.22 -16.33
CA SER A 312 6.96 -9.76 -17.71
C SER A 312 6.05 -8.54 -17.70
N TYR A 313 6.48 -7.45 -18.32
CA TYR A 313 5.77 -6.18 -18.35
C TYR A 313 5.43 -5.82 -19.79
N ALA A 314 4.15 -5.70 -20.11
CA ALA A 314 3.66 -5.41 -21.45
C ALA A 314 3.44 -3.91 -21.64
N ARG A 315 3.82 -3.39 -22.81
CA ARG A 315 3.58 -2.00 -23.20
C ARG A 315 2.08 -1.70 -23.15
N ALA A 316 1.71 -0.65 -22.41
CA ALA A 316 0.36 -0.11 -22.45
C ALA A 316 0.07 0.45 -23.84
N ARG A 317 -0.97 -0.04 -24.50
CA ARG A 317 -1.50 0.55 -25.74
C ARG A 317 -2.63 1.50 -25.36
N GLY A 318 -2.51 2.76 -25.75
CA GLY A 318 -3.51 3.78 -25.41
C GLY A 318 -3.89 4.66 -26.59
N SER A 319 -5.04 5.32 -26.49
CA SER A 319 -5.56 6.30 -27.47
C SER A 319 -4.57 7.43 -27.82
N ASN A 320 -3.60 7.66 -26.93
CA ASN A 320 -2.56 8.66 -27.06
C ASN A 320 -1.37 8.23 -27.94
N ASP A 321 -1.24 6.96 -28.33
CA ASP A 321 -0.10 6.52 -29.16
C ASP A 321 -0.13 7.14 -30.56
N MET A 322 -1.32 7.21 -31.18
CA MET A 322 -1.50 7.90 -32.45
C MET A 322 -1.20 9.40 -32.31
N ARG A 323 -1.73 10.04 -31.26
CA ARG A 323 -1.47 11.46 -30.96
C ARG A 323 0.02 11.73 -30.74
N ARG A 324 0.74 10.85 -30.02
CA ARG A 324 2.19 10.97 -29.83
C ARG A 324 2.94 10.89 -31.16
N ARG A 325 2.59 9.95 -32.02
CA ARG A 325 3.25 9.80 -33.33
C ARG A 325 3.08 11.06 -34.20
N VAL A 326 1.92 11.70 -34.14
CA VAL A 326 1.61 12.90 -34.93
C VAL A 326 2.20 14.16 -34.30
N PHE A 327 1.90 14.45 -33.02
CA PHE A 327 2.25 15.72 -32.38
C PHE A 327 3.70 15.82 -31.90
N CYS A 328 4.41 14.70 -31.77
CA CYS A 328 5.80 14.69 -31.28
C CYS A 328 6.82 14.52 -32.40
N PHE A 329 6.41 14.47 -33.67
CA PHE A 329 7.31 14.35 -34.81
C PHE A 329 8.34 15.49 -34.84
N PRO A 330 9.64 15.22 -35.15
CA PRO A 330 10.22 13.95 -35.60
C PRO A 330 10.65 13.01 -34.45
N ARG A 331 10.39 13.35 -33.18
CA ARG A 331 10.80 12.53 -32.03
C ARG A 331 9.88 11.33 -31.86
N SER A 332 10.40 10.12 -32.09
CA SER A 332 9.69 8.89 -31.79
C SER A 332 9.66 8.62 -30.28
N PRO A 333 8.61 7.95 -29.77
CA PRO A 333 8.58 7.50 -28.38
C PRO A 333 9.78 6.59 -28.08
N PRO A 334 10.32 6.64 -26.85
CA PRO A 334 11.43 5.79 -26.46
C PRO A 334 11.05 4.32 -26.65
N LEU A 335 12.04 3.54 -27.07
CA LEU A 335 11.92 2.10 -27.27
C LEU A 335 10.78 1.68 -28.21
N HIS A 336 10.38 2.46 -29.22
CA HIS A 336 9.16 2.23 -30.04
C HIS A 336 8.94 0.79 -30.57
N ARG A 337 10.00 -0.03 -30.71
CA ARG A 337 9.92 -1.44 -31.12
C ARG A 337 9.66 -2.41 -29.96
N VAL A 338 10.06 -2.06 -28.74
CA VAL A 338 9.94 -2.91 -27.54
C VAL A 338 8.49 -3.03 -27.12
N GLN A 339 7.94 -4.24 -27.15
CA GLN A 339 6.58 -4.56 -26.67
C GLN A 339 6.60 -5.08 -25.23
N THR A 340 7.68 -5.71 -24.81
CA THR A 340 7.80 -6.35 -23.50
C THR A 340 9.11 -6.01 -22.83
N ILE A 341 9.04 -5.77 -21.52
CA ILE A 341 10.21 -5.68 -20.66
C ILE A 341 10.18 -6.88 -19.70
N GLU A 342 11.25 -7.66 -19.67
CA GLU A 342 11.44 -8.73 -18.70
C GLU A 342 12.37 -8.25 -17.58
N VAL A 343 11.95 -8.45 -16.34
CA VAL A 343 12.69 -8.04 -15.15
C VAL A 343 13.04 -9.25 -14.31
N ILE A 344 14.34 -9.47 -14.11
CA ILE A 344 14.83 -10.42 -13.11
C ILE A 344 15.03 -9.66 -11.80
N GLY A 345 14.16 -9.90 -10.81
CA GLY A 345 14.19 -9.28 -9.49
C GLY A 345 14.83 -10.17 -8.45
N TYR A 346 15.79 -9.66 -7.68
CA TYR A 346 16.38 -10.34 -6.53
C TYR A 346 15.80 -9.78 -5.23
N PRO A 347 15.58 -10.63 -4.21
CA PRO A 347 14.98 -10.22 -2.95
C PRO A 347 15.83 -9.19 -2.22
N VAL A 348 15.16 -8.34 -1.44
CA VAL A 348 15.78 -7.35 -0.54
C VAL A 348 16.65 -8.03 0.54
N SER A 349 17.66 -7.30 1.02
CA SER A 349 18.50 -7.75 2.14
C SER A 349 17.67 -8.01 3.41
N LYS A 350 18.10 -8.96 4.24
CA LYS A 350 17.54 -9.16 5.60
C LYS A 350 17.67 -7.93 6.49
N SER A 351 18.62 -7.03 6.19
CA SER A 351 18.85 -5.77 6.89
C SER A 351 18.02 -4.59 6.36
N TRP A 352 16.94 -4.84 5.62
CA TRP A 352 16.12 -3.81 4.97
C TRP A 352 15.64 -2.70 5.92
N HIS A 353 15.40 -3.04 7.20
CA HIS A 353 14.92 -2.10 8.21
C HIS A 353 16.03 -1.29 8.89
N LEU A 354 17.26 -1.82 8.92
CA LEU A 354 18.42 -1.14 9.51
C LEU A 354 19.01 -0.11 8.54
N VAL A 355 18.99 -0.44 7.25
CA VAL A 355 19.57 0.37 6.17
C VAL A 355 18.60 0.44 4.98
N PRO A 356 17.45 1.14 5.14
CA PRO A 356 16.47 1.26 4.07
C PRO A 356 17.13 1.92 2.86
N ARG A 357 17.16 1.18 1.75
CA ARG A 357 17.77 1.63 0.50
C ARG A 357 17.01 1.03 -0.66
N ARG A 358 16.66 1.89 -1.63
CA ARG A 358 16.05 1.45 -2.89
C ARG A 358 16.89 0.39 -3.58
N LEU A 359 16.24 -0.49 -4.32
CA LEU A 359 16.91 -1.40 -5.22
C LEU A 359 17.51 -0.63 -6.41
N CYS A 360 18.55 -1.19 -7.00
CA CYS A 360 19.18 -0.69 -8.22
C CYS A 360 18.78 -1.60 -9.37
N CYS A 361 18.44 -0.99 -10.51
CA CYS A 361 18.25 -1.72 -11.74
C CYS A 361 19.53 -1.67 -12.61
N LYS A 362 19.62 -2.57 -13.59
CA LYS A 362 20.61 -2.57 -14.66
C LYS A 362 19.91 -2.98 -15.95
N LEU A 363 20.18 -2.25 -17.03
CA LEU A 363 19.76 -2.66 -18.38
C LEU A 363 20.69 -3.78 -18.86
N ASN A 364 20.12 -4.86 -19.36
CA ASN A 364 20.85 -5.97 -19.94
C ASN A 364 20.77 -5.85 -21.48
N ASN A 365 20.51 -6.95 -22.17
CA ASN A 365 20.40 -6.97 -23.63
C ASN A 365 18.96 -6.75 -24.08
N ALA A 366 18.81 -6.16 -25.27
CA ALA A 366 17.56 -6.16 -26.02
C ALA A 366 17.64 -7.24 -27.11
N SER A 367 16.56 -8.01 -27.29
CA SER A 367 16.44 -9.01 -28.34
C SER A 367 15.07 -8.86 -29.00
N GLY A 368 15.06 -8.43 -30.26
CA GLY A 368 13.81 -8.19 -30.99
C GLY A 368 12.96 -7.10 -30.34
N ASP A 369 11.76 -7.48 -29.89
CA ASP A 369 10.80 -6.61 -29.20
C ASP A 369 10.82 -6.76 -27.67
N VAL A 370 11.79 -7.49 -27.13
CA VAL A 370 11.97 -7.71 -25.68
C VAL A 370 13.22 -7.00 -25.16
N LEU A 371 13.06 -6.21 -24.11
CA LEU A 371 14.16 -5.64 -23.34
C LEU A 371 14.30 -6.37 -22.01
N LYS A 372 15.52 -6.82 -21.66
CA LYS A 372 15.79 -7.45 -20.37
C LYS A 372 16.43 -6.46 -19.41
N MET A 373 16.02 -6.51 -18.14
CA MET A 373 16.65 -5.76 -17.06
C MET A 373 16.74 -6.60 -15.79
N THR A 374 17.66 -6.23 -14.92
CA THR A 374 17.87 -6.85 -13.61
C THR A 374 17.61 -5.83 -12.52
N VAL A 375 16.92 -6.20 -11.45
CA VAL A 375 16.71 -5.38 -10.24
C VAL A 375 17.27 -6.14 -9.03
N ARG A 376 18.16 -5.50 -8.27
CA ARG A 376 18.83 -6.12 -7.11
C ARG A 376 19.34 -5.08 -6.11
N GLN A 377 19.87 -5.53 -4.98
CA GLN A 377 20.57 -4.66 -4.04
C GLN A 377 21.70 -3.88 -4.74
N CYS A 378 21.79 -2.58 -4.45
CA CYS A 378 22.86 -1.75 -5.00
C CYS A 378 24.24 -2.17 -4.46
N GLU A 379 25.21 -2.32 -5.36
CA GLU A 379 26.60 -2.64 -5.02
C GLU A 379 27.31 -1.46 -4.31
N LYS A 380 28.36 -1.76 -3.53
CA LYS A 380 29.24 -0.73 -2.94
C LYS A 380 29.87 0.11 -4.05
N GLY A 381 29.79 1.43 -3.96
CA GLY A 381 30.28 2.36 -4.99
C GLY A 381 29.37 2.52 -6.23
N SER A 382 28.27 1.77 -6.35
CA SER A 382 27.31 1.96 -7.44
C SER A 382 26.35 3.11 -7.14
N PHE A 383 26.46 4.19 -7.90
CA PHE A 383 25.54 5.33 -7.86
C PHE A 383 24.41 5.14 -8.89
N GLY A 384 23.38 4.31 -8.63
CA GLY A 384 22.16 4.24 -9.46
C GLY A 384 22.35 4.08 -10.99
N SER A 385 23.54 3.71 -11.43
CA SER A 385 24.01 3.75 -12.80
C SER A 385 25.31 2.95 -12.80
N LEU A 386 25.20 1.62 -12.89
CA LEU A 386 26.32 0.84 -13.38
C LEU A 386 26.42 1.15 -14.88
N MET A 387 27.55 1.76 -15.26
CA MET A 387 27.91 2.07 -16.63
C MET A 387 27.66 0.87 -17.53
N ALA A 388 26.72 1.01 -18.47
CA ALA A 388 26.70 0.19 -19.67
C ALA A 388 27.47 0.98 -20.73
N HIS A 389 28.77 0.71 -20.83
CA HIS A 389 29.44 0.86 -22.12
C HIS A 389 28.93 -0.31 -22.97
N LEU A 390 28.17 0.02 -24.01
CA LEU A 390 28.01 -0.84 -25.19
C LEU A 390 29.21 -0.61 -26.10
#